data_AF-A0A968MFW3-F1
#
_entry.id   AF-A0A968MFW3-F1
#
_cell.length_a   1.000
_cell.length_b   1.000
_cell.length_c   1.000
_cell.angle_alpha   90.00
_cell.angle_beta   90.00
_cell.angle_gamma   90.00
#
_symmetry.space_group_name_H-M   'P 1'
#
loop_
_entity.id
_entity.type
_entity.pdbx_description
1 polymer ?
#
loop_
_entity_poly.entity_id
_entity_poly.type
_entity_poly.pdbx_seq_one_letter_code
_entity_poly.pdbx_strand_id
1 'polypeptide(L)'
;MSTRAPFTTSSLQQAASSRFGYSPKLTMQLAQRLYEGIDIDGSPTALITYMRTDSLNLSSESIQKARDFISQKYPQYLPKSPKYYKTKSKNSQEAHEAIRPTNPSRTPQSLLGKIDPKQQKLYSLIWERMIECQMTNEERMRVIFEATNSNQDVFTGSIVWTTNPGCKILTPEKILKKQEINFEQGEKISLTDIYYNQNFTTHPTGIQQHL
;
A
#
# COMPACT_ATOMS: atom_id res chain seq x y z
N MET A 1 -8.45 7.44 -2.43
CA MET A 1 -7.64 6.52 -3.27
C MET A 1 -8.14 5.09 -3.07
N SER A 2 -8.16 4.25 -4.12
CA SER A 2 -8.66 2.87 -4.01
C SER A 2 -7.66 1.94 -3.32
N THR A 3 -8.16 0.97 -2.54
CA THR A 3 -7.38 -0.13 -1.97
C THR A 3 -6.65 -0.92 -3.04
N ARG A 4 -5.39 -1.27 -2.78
CA ARG A 4 -4.57 -2.04 -3.73
C ARG A 4 -4.98 -3.51 -3.76
N ALA A 5 -4.84 -4.12 -4.93
CA ALA A 5 -5.05 -5.56 -5.10
C ALA A 5 -3.98 -6.38 -4.32
N PRO A 6 -4.30 -7.63 -3.93
CA PRO A 6 -3.35 -8.59 -3.41
C PRO A 6 -2.10 -8.73 -4.30
N PHE A 7 -1.02 -9.27 -3.74
CA PHE A 7 0.22 -9.37 -4.50
C PHE A 7 0.18 -10.51 -5.51
N THR A 8 0.61 -10.19 -6.72
CA THR A 8 1.23 -11.13 -7.67
C THR A 8 2.75 -11.12 -7.47
N THR A 9 3.47 -12.01 -8.16
CA THR A 9 4.94 -12.03 -8.20
C THR A 9 5.51 -10.67 -8.59
N SER A 10 5.02 -10.11 -9.71
CA SER A 10 5.55 -8.87 -10.28
C SER A 10 5.29 -7.66 -9.37
N SER A 11 4.08 -7.57 -8.81
CA SER A 11 3.73 -6.47 -7.91
C SER A 11 4.41 -6.56 -6.55
N LEU A 12 4.71 -7.77 -6.04
CA LEU A 12 5.52 -7.96 -4.84
C LEU A 12 6.96 -7.48 -5.07
N GLN A 13 7.59 -7.89 -6.18
CA GLN A 13 8.95 -7.49 -6.52
C GLN A 13 9.07 -5.96 -6.68
N GLN A 14 8.14 -5.33 -7.38
CA GLN A 14 8.11 -3.87 -7.54
C GLN A 14 7.96 -3.16 -6.18
N ALA A 15 7.07 -3.64 -5.31
CA ALA A 15 6.85 -3.05 -4.01
C ALA A 15 8.05 -3.25 -3.06
N ALA A 16 8.69 -4.42 -3.09
CA ALA A 16 9.88 -4.70 -2.28
C ALA A 16 11.10 -3.88 -2.75
N SER A 17 11.27 -3.71 -4.07
CA SER A 17 12.30 -2.83 -4.64
C SER A 17 12.07 -1.38 -4.22
N SER A 18 10.86 -0.85 -4.44
CA SER A 18 10.53 0.53 -4.11
C SER A 18 10.63 0.84 -2.62
N ARG A 19 10.22 -0.08 -1.74
CA ARG A 19 10.17 0.18 -0.29
C ARG A 19 11.48 -0.15 0.43
N PHE A 20 12.22 -1.14 -0.03
CA PHE A 20 13.37 -1.69 0.70
C PHE A 20 14.66 -1.81 -0.14
N GLY A 21 14.63 -1.47 -1.43
CA GLY A 21 15.76 -1.64 -2.33
C GLY A 21 16.11 -3.11 -2.63
N TYR A 22 15.17 -4.05 -2.41
CA TYR A 22 15.43 -5.47 -2.67
C TYR A 22 15.40 -5.76 -4.17
N SER A 23 16.43 -6.45 -4.67
CA SER A 23 16.41 -6.98 -6.03
C SER A 23 15.31 -8.04 -6.19
N PRO A 24 14.83 -8.30 -7.42
CA PRO A 24 13.88 -9.38 -7.68
C PRO A 24 14.39 -10.73 -7.16
N LYS A 25 15.66 -11.05 -7.36
CA LYS A 25 16.30 -12.29 -6.88
C LYS A 25 16.21 -12.41 -5.35
N LEU A 26 16.60 -11.37 -4.62
CA LEU A 26 16.54 -11.37 -3.16
C LEU A 26 15.10 -11.51 -2.67
N THR A 27 14.16 -10.78 -3.27
CA THR A 27 12.73 -10.86 -2.92
C THR A 27 12.21 -12.28 -3.04
N MET A 28 12.53 -12.96 -4.15
CA MET A 28 12.08 -14.35 -4.37
C MET A 28 12.75 -15.35 -3.43
N GLN A 29 14.03 -15.16 -3.08
CA GLN A 29 14.71 -16.01 -2.10
C GLN A 29 14.09 -15.90 -0.71
N LEU A 30 13.78 -14.67 -0.27
CA LEU A 30 13.13 -14.43 1.02
C LEU A 30 11.70 -15.01 1.03
N ALA A 31 10.94 -14.80 -0.05
CA ALA A 31 9.59 -15.32 -0.19
C ALA A 31 9.55 -16.86 -0.25
N GLN A 32 10.51 -17.50 -0.91
CA GLN A 32 10.64 -18.97 -0.91
C GLN A 32 10.74 -19.51 0.52
N ARG A 33 11.62 -18.92 1.35
CA ARG A 33 11.78 -19.34 2.75
C ARG A 33 10.51 -19.12 3.58
N LEU A 34 9.82 -18.00 3.36
CA LEU A 34 8.52 -17.73 4.01
C LEU A 34 7.45 -18.76 3.59
N TYR A 35 7.51 -19.28 2.37
CA TYR A 35 6.56 -20.27 1.83
C TYR A 35 6.88 -21.70 2.32
N GLU A 36 8.13 -22.13 2.24
CA GLU A 36 8.57 -23.47 2.69
C GLU A 36 8.42 -23.64 4.20
N GLY A 37 8.56 -22.52 4.93
CA GLY A 37 8.36 -22.45 6.36
C GLY A 37 9.63 -22.05 7.09
N ILE A 38 9.43 -21.32 8.18
CA ILE A 38 10.50 -20.93 9.11
C ILE A 38 10.16 -21.57 10.45
N ASP A 39 11.18 -21.97 11.21
CA ASP A 39 10.97 -22.42 12.59
C ASP A 39 10.40 -21.26 13.42
N ILE A 40 9.18 -21.46 13.91
CA ILE A 40 8.52 -20.55 14.82
C ILE A 40 8.09 -21.38 16.03
N ASP A 41 8.72 -21.09 17.17
CA ASP A 41 8.43 -21.76 18.44
C ASP A 41 8.62 -23.29 18.39
N GLY A 42 9.62 -23.77 17.63
CA GLY A 42 10.00 -25.18 17.54
C GLY A 42 9.23 -25.97 16.48
N SER A 43 8.57 -25.29 15.54
CA SER A 43 7.82 -25.94 14.45
C SER A 43 7.92 -25.17 13.14
N PRO A 44 8.21 -25.85 12.01
CA PRO A 44 8.26 -25.21 10.70
C PRO A 44 6.87 -24.72 10.31
N THR A 45 6.75 -23.40 10.13
CA THR A 45 5.48 -22.73 9.82
C THR A 45 5.59 -21.98 8.50
N ALA A 46 4.81 -22.39 7.50
CA ALA A 46 4.62 -21.65 6.25
C ALA A 46 3.85 -20.34 6.52
N LEU A 47 4.49 -19.20 6.28
CA LEU A 47 3.95 -17.88 6.58
C LEU A 47 3.17 -17.26 5.44
N ILE A 48 3.49 -17.61 4.18
CA ILE A 48 2.83 -17.07 2.99
C ILE A 48 2.39 -18.17 2.02
N THR A 49 1.46 -17.85 1.13
CA THR A 49 1.11 -18.68 -0.03
C THR A 49 2.23 -18.70 -1.09
N TYR A 50 2.11 -19.58 -2.07
CA TYR A 50 3.12 -19.74 -3.13
C TYR A 50 3.39 -18.41 -3.85
N MET A 51 4.65 -18.01 -3.88
CA MET A 51 5.08 -16.68 -4.30
C MET A 51 5.29 -16.51 -5.82
N ARG A 52 5.13 -17.58 -6.61
CA ARG A 52 5.18 -17.53 -8.08
C ARG A 52 3.76 -17.66 -8.63
N THR A 53 3.08 -16.54 -8.69
CA THR A 53 1.69 -16.40 -9.13
C THR A 53 1.50 -15.11 -9.92
N ASP A 54 0.66 -15.16 -10.95
CA ASP A 54 0.11 -13.99 -11.66
C ASP A 54 -1.33 -13.68 -11.20
N SER A 55 -1.88 -14.47 -10.28
CA SER A 55 -3.25 -14.39 -9.81
C SER A 55 -3.44 -13.34 -8.73
N LEU A 56 -4.54 -12.61 -8.82
CA LEU A 56 -5.05 -11.73 -7.77
C LEU A 56 -6.12 -12.40 -6.91
N ASN A 57 -6.47 -13.65 -7.22
CA ASN A 57 -7.56 -14.36 -6.58
C ASN A 57 -7.25 -14.65 -5.11
N LEU A 58 -8.29 -14.58 -4.28
CA LEU A 58 -8.25 -14.94 -2.88
C LEU A 58 -9.36 -15.96 -2.64
N SER A 59 -9.02 -17.07 -1.97
CA SER A 59 -10.04 -18.04 -1.54
C SER A 59 -11.07 -17.39 -0.62
N SER A 60 -12.31 -17.86 -0.65
CA SER A 60 -13.37 -17.39 0.25
C SER A 60 -12.97 -17.47 1.73
N GLU A 61 -12.25 -18.53 2.10
CA GLU A 61 -11.68 -18.69 3.44
C GLU A 61 -10.68 -17.58 3.79
N SER A 62 -9.76 -17.24 2.88
CA SER A 62 -8.77 -16.18 3.13
C SER A 62 -9.40 -14.80 3.26
N ILE A 63 -10.43 -14.52 2.44
CA ILE A 63 -11.22 -13.29 2.52
C ILE A 63 -11.90 -13.21 3.89
N GLN A 64 -12.54 -14.30 4.32
CA GLN A 64 -13.21 -14.34 5.62
C GLN A 64 -12.23 -14.12 6.76
N LYS A 65 -11.09 -14.81 6.79
CA LYS A 65 -10.05 -14.62 7.82
C LYS A 65 -9.53 -13.18 7.89
N ALA A 66 -9.32 -12.53 6.73
CA ALA A 66 -8.91 -11.12 6.71
C ALA A 66 -10.02 -10.21 7.25
N ARG A 67 -11.28 -10.44 6.86
CA ARG A 67 -12.44 -9.68 7.34
C ARG A 67 -12.66 -9.86 8.84
N ASP A 68 -12.48 -11.06 9.38
CA ASP A 68 -12.57 -11.34 10.81
C ASP A 68 -11.47 -10.62 11.59
N PHE A 69 -10.25 -10.61 11.05
CA PHE A 69 -9.17 -9.83 11.65
C PHE A 69 -9.48 -8.33 11.65
N ILE A 70 -9.98 -7.80 10.53
CA ILE A 70 -10.37 -6.38 10.40
C ILE A 70 -11.53 -6.05 11.33
N SER A 71 -12.55 -6.90 11.45
CA SER A 71 -13.69 -6.64 12.34
C SER A 71 -13.28 -6.55 13.80
N GLN A 72 -12.28 -7.32 14.21
CA GLN A 72 -11.76 -7.31 15.58
C GLN A 72 -10.81 -6.15 15.86
N LYS A 73 -9.93 -5.80 14.91
CA LYS A 73 -8.87 -4.78 15.14
C LYS A 73 -9.20 -3.39 14.62
N TYR A 74 -10.01 -3.32 13.56
CA TYR A 74 -10.30 -2.13 12.77
C TYR A 74 -11.77 -2.08 12.31
N PRO A 75 -12.76 -2.28 13.21
CA PRO A 75 -14.16 -2.45 12.82
C PRO A 75 -14.70 -1.30 11.97
N GLN A 76 -14.27 -0.06 12.23
CA GLN A 76 -14.66 1.13 11.50
C GLN A 76 -14.17 1.16 10.03
N TYR A 77 -13.21 0.32 9.68
CA TYR A 77 -12.62 0.23 8.35
C TYR A 77 -12.98 -1.07 7.62
N LEU A 78 -13.95 -1.82 8.12
CA LEU A 78 -14.49 -3.02 7.45
C LEU A 78 -15.56 -2.61 6.41
N PRO A 79 -15.37 -2.91 5.11
CA PRO A 79 -16.42 -2.73 4.12
C PRO A 79 -17.60 -3.67 4.35
N LYS A 80 -18.81 -3.19 4.05
CA LYS A 80 -20.08 -3.95 4.16
C LYS A 80 -20.00 -5.30 3.45
N SER A 81 -19.43 -5.33 2.24
CA SER A 81 -19.27 -6.53 1.42
C SER A 81 -17.80 -6.87 1.17
N PRO A 82 -17.45 -8.15 0.97
CA PRO A 82 -16.08 -8.55 0.60
C PRO A 82 -15.65 -7.92 -0.73
N LYS A 83 -14.35 -7.65 -0.85
CA LYS A 83 -13.75 -7.11 -2.08
C LYS A 83 -13.11 -8.24 -2.88
N TYR A 84 -13.45 -8.33 -4.16
CA TYR A 84 -12.89 -9.31 -5.09
C TYR A 84 -12.04 -8.63 -6.14
N TYR A 85 -10.91 -9.26 -6.50
CA TYR A 85 -9.97 -8.77 -7.49
C TYR A 85 -9.86 -9.81 -8.61
N LYS A 86 -10.15 -9.39 -9.84
CA LYS A 86 -10.13 -10.28 -11.01
C LYS A 86 -8.75 -10.29 -11.66
N THR A 87 -8.23 -11.48 -11.92
CA THR A 87 -7.06 -11.68 -12.79
C THR A 87 -7.47 -11.43 -14.24
N LYS A 88 -6.59 -10.86 -15.06
CA LYS A 88 -6.88 -10.54 -16.48
C LYS A 88 -6.64 -11.71 -17.44
N SER A 89 -5.86 -12.73 -17.05
CA SER A 89 -5.54 -13.89 -17.89
C SER A 89 -6.67 -14.93 -17.86
N LYS A 90 -7.02 -15.48 -19.02
CA LYS A 90 -8.13 -16.44 -19.25
C LYS A 90 -7.72 -17.92 -19.23
N ASN A 91 -6.46 -18.23 -18.92
CA ASN A 91 -5.98 -19.61 -18.96
C ASN A 91 -6.29 -20.33 -17.64
N SER A 92 -6.67 -21.61 -17.73
CA SER A 92 -7.09 -22.52 -16.64
C SER A 92 -6.09 -22.75 -15.49
N GLN A 93 -5.03 -21.95 -15.39
CA GLN A 93 -4.13 -21.85 -14.23
C GLN A 93 -4.75 -21.02 -13.08
N GLU A 94 -6.01 -20.57 -13.21
CA GLU A 94 -6.79 -19.80 -12.23
C GLU A 94 -6.98 -20.46 -10.85
N ALA A 95 -6.46 -21.68 -10.64
CA ALA A 95 -6.39 -22.31 -9.31
C ALA A 95 -5.31 -21.69 -8.41
N HIS A 96 -4.42 -20.84 -8.92
CA HIS A 96 -3.42 -20.17 -8.10
C HIS A 96 -4.01 -19.00 -7.31
N GLU A 97 -3.62 -18.91 -6.04
CA GLU A 97 -3.98 -17.82 -5.16
C GLU A 97 -2.95 -16.69 -5.25
N ALA A 98 -3.36 -15.47 -4.88
CA ALA A 98 -2.44 -14.37 -4.67
C ALA A 98 -1.44 -14.66 -3.54
N ILE A 99 -0.34 -13.90 -3.53
CA ILE A 99 0.64 -13.92 -2.45
C ILE A 99 0.05 -13.20 -1.23
N ARG A 100 -0.19 -13.95 -0.17
CA ARG A 100 -0.80 -13.49 1.08
C ARG A 100 -0.26 -14.27 2.28
N PRO A 101 -0.47 -13.79 3.52
CA PRO A 101 -0.26 -14.62 4.70
C PRO A 101 -1.15 -15.86 4.70
N THR A 102 -0.64 -16.98 5.20
CA THR A 102 -1.44 -18.19 5.44
C THR A 102 -2.45 -17.99 6.57
N ASN A 103 -2.05 -17.23 7.60
CA ASN A 103 -2.89 -16.83 8.74
C ASN A 103 -2.70 -15.33 9.04
N PRO A 104 -3.72 -14.47 8.82
CA PRO A 104 -3.62 -13.03 9.10
C PRO A 104 -3.52 -12.69 10.59
N SER A 105 -3.90 -13.58 11.50
CA SER A 105 -3.75 -13.36 12.95
C SER A 105 -2.29 -13.43 13.42
N ARG A 106 -1.38 -14.03 12.63
CA ARG A 106 0.06 -13.89 12.85
C ARG A 106 0.50 -12.52 12.36
N THR A 107 0.33 -11.50 13.19
CA THR A 107 0.67 -10.13 12.81
C THR A 107 2.19 -9.98 12.64
N PRO A 108 2.67 -9.02 11.85
CA PRO A 108 4.09 -8.74 11.77
C PRO A 108 4.71 -8.49 13.14
N GLN A 109 4.01 -7.76 14.02
CA GLN A 109 4.46 -7.52 15.40
C GLN A 109 4.70 -8.82 16.18
N SER A 110 3.86 -9.85 16.00
CA SER A 110 4.00 -11.14 16.69
C SER A 110 5.22 -11.97 16.23
N LEU A 111 5.79 -11.63 15.07
CA LEU A 111 6.96 -12.30 14.49
C LEU A 111 8.27 -11.56 14.72
N LEU A 112 8.23 -10.37 15.33
CA LEU A 112 9.44 -9.61 15.64
C LEU A 112 10.40 -10.43 16.50
N GLY A 113 11.66 -10.47 16.08
CA GLY A 113 12.71 -11.25 16.73
C GLY A 113 12.63 -12.76 16.50
N LYS A 114 11.56 -13.28 15.87
CA LYS A 114 11.40 -14.71 15.56
C LYS A 114 11.90 -15.10 14.17
N ILE A 115 11.97 -14.15 13.24
CA ILE A 115 12.44 -14.36 11.86
C ILE A 115 13.48 -13.31 11.46
N ASP A 116 14.25 -13.60 10.40
CA ASP A 116 15.30 -12.70 9.89
C ASP A 116 14.73 -11.29 9.59
N PRO A 117 15.45 -10.20 9.89
CA PRO A 117 14.97 -8.84 9.68
C PRO A 117 14.54 -8.52 8.23
N LYS A 118 15.18 -9.12 7.22
CA LYS A 118 14.77 -8.92 5.82
C LYS A 118 13.50 -9.69 5.49
N GLN A 119 13.36 -10.91 6.00
CA GLN A 119 12.13 -11.70 5.92
C GLN A 119 10.97 -11.01 6.63
N GLN A 120 11.22 -10.44 7.81
CA GLN A 120 10.27 -9.66 8.57
C GLN A 120 9.72 -8.49 7.75
N LYS A 121 10.59 -7.69 7.13
CA LYS A 121 10.17 -6.57 6.26
C LYS A 121 9.31 -7.05 5.09
N LEU A 122 9.69 -8.15 4.44
CA LEU A 122 8.93 -8.70 3.32
C LEU A 122 7.57 -9.26 3.76
N TYR A 123 7.54 -9.97 4.90
CA TYR A 123 6.31 -10.48 5.48
C TYR A 123 5.37 -9.33 5.88
N SER A 124 5.85 -8.29 6.55
CA SER A 124 5.07 -7.09 6.86
C SER A 124 4.43 -6.49 5.61
N LEU A 125 5.20 -6.38 4.52
CA LEU A 125 4.68 -5.85 3.26
C LEU A 125 3.54 -6.72 2.70
N ILE A 126 3.73 -8.04 2.67
CA ILE A 126 2.71 -9.00 2.18
C ILE A 126 1.46 -8.96 3.08
N TRP A 127 1.65 -8.93 4.39
CA TRP A 127 0.58 -8.89 5.38
C TRP A 127 -0.23 -7.59 5.27
N GLU A 128 0.44 -6.44 5.25
CA GLU A 128 -0.20 -5.14 5.09
C GLU A 128 -1.06 -5.11 3.81
N ARG A 129 -0.54 -5.64 2.69
CA ARG A 129 -1.30 -5.65 1.43
C ARG A 129 -2.54 -6.54 1.48
N MET A 130 -2.44 -7.71 2.10
CA MET A 130 -3.59 -8.62 2.26
C MET A 130 -4.70 -7.96 3.08
N ILE A 131 -4.36 -7.31 4.19
CA ILE A 131 -5.36 -6.63 5.02
C ILE A 131 -5.90 -5.38 4.29
N GLU A 132 -5.01 -4.55 3.70
CA GLU A 132 -5.37 -3.33 2.96
C GLU A 132 -6.43 -3.61 1.89
N CYS A 133 -6.32 -4.73 1.14
CA CYS A 133 -7.22 -5.04 0.05
C CYS A 133 -8.66 -5.34 0.49
N GLN A 134 -8.88 -5.68 1.77
CA GLN A 134 -10.21 -5.95 2.34
C GLN A 134 -10.71 -4.82 3.25
N MET A 135 -10.00 -3.68 3.36
CA MET A 135 -10.41 -2.51 4.16
C MET A 135 -11.16 -1.46 3.33
N THR A 136 -11.74 -0.44 3.96
CA THR A 136 -12.30 0.73 3.27
C THR A 136 -11.21 1.58 2.62
N ASN A 137 -11.59 2.36 1.61
CA ASN A 137 -10.67 3.26 0.92
C ASN A 137 -10.29 4.44 1.82
N GLU A 138 -9.13 5.04 1.55
CA GLU A 138 -8.79 6.34 2.12
C GLU A 138 -9.61 7.44 1.42
N GLU A 139 -10.18 8.33 2.22
CA GLU A 139 -10.86 9.55 1.79
C GLU A 139 -10.02 10.77 2.18
N ARG A 140 -9.89 11.70 1.24
CA ARG A 140 -9.14 12.94 1.41
C ARG A 140 -10.00 14.11 1.00
N MET A 141 -9.82 15.22 1.69
CA MET A 141 -10.28 16.52 1.23
C MET A 141 -9.13 17.21 0.50
N ARG A 142 -9.44 17.80 -0.65
CA ARG A 142 -8.55 18.71 -1.36
C ARG A 142 -9.30 20.03 -1.55
N VAL A 143 -8.71 21.10 -1.05
CA VAL A 143 -9.14 22.46 -1.35
C VAL A 143 -8.15 23.03 -2.36
N ILE A 144 -8.67 23.56 -3.46
CA ILE A 144 -7.91 24.29 -4.47
C ILE A 144 -8.28 25.75 -4.31
N PHE A 145 -7.29 26.62 -4.31
CA PHE A 145 -7.49 28.06 -4.27
C PHE A 145 -6.78 28.72 -5.43
N GLU A 146 -7.37 29.81 -5.87
CA GLU A 146 -6.87 30.66 -6.93
C GLU A 146 -6.77 32.08 -6.38
N ALA A 147 -5.65 32.74 -6.63
CA ALA A 147 -5.46 34.14 -6.33
C ALA A 147 -5.06 34.88 -7.60
N THR A 148 -5.62 36.06 -7.79
CA THR A 148 -5.32 36.93 -8.93
C THR A 148 -4.72 38.24 -8.42
N ASN A 149 -3.65 38.72 -9.05
CA ASN A 149 -3.09 40.03 -8.74
C ASN A 149 -3.72 41.14 -9.62
N SER A 150 -3.30 42.39 -9.41
CA SER A 150 -3.75 43.54 -10.21
C SER A 150 -3.38 43.45 -11.69
N ASN A 151 -2.36 42.65 -12.03
CA ASN A 151 -1.89 42.44 -13.40
C ASN A 151 -2.62 41.28 -14.10
N GLN A 152 -3.63 40.69 -13.45
CA GLN A 152 -4.37 39.52 -13.92
C GLN A 152 -3.56 38.21 -13.99
N ASP A 153 -2.40 38.15 -13.32
CA ASP A 153 -1.67 36.89 -13.16
C ASP A 153 -2.43 35.97 -12.20
N VAL A 154 -2.47 34.67 -12.54
CA VAL A 154 -3.20 33.65 -11.78
C VAL A 154 -2.22 32.76 -11.02
N PHE A 155 -2.44 32.65 -9.71
CA PHE A 155 -1.70 31.77 -8.82
C PHE A 155 -2.62 30.68 -8.30
N THR A 156 -2.25 29.42 -8.53
CA THR A 156 -3.02 28.28 -8.03
C THR A 156 -2.26 27.57 -6.92
N GLY A 157 -2.96 27.22 -5.85
CA GLY A 157 -2.45 26.36 -4.80
C GLY A 157 -3.47 25.29 -4.40
N SER A 158 -3.02 24.31 -3.62
CA SER A 158 -3.91 23.33 -3.05
C SER A 158 -3.45 22.85 -1.69
N ILE A 159 -4.41 22.62 -0.80
CA ILE A 159 -4.20 22.00 0.51
C ILE A 159 -4.96 20.66 0.51
N VAL A 160 -4.29 19.60 0.98
CA VAL A 160 -4.85 18.25 1.00
C VAL A 160 -4.66 17.62 2.37
N TRP A 161 -5.73 17.05 2.92
CA TRP A 161 -5.68 16.28 4.16
C TRP A 161 -6.57 15.04 4.11
N THR A 162 -6.29 14.07 4.98
CA THR A 162 -7.07 12.84 5.09
C THR A 162 -8.29 13.08 5.99
N THR A 163 -9.49 12.83 5.46
CA THR A 163 -10.75 12.90 6.23
C THR A 163 -11.13 11.54 6.81
N ASN A 164 -10.79 10.46 6.11
CA ASN A 164 -10.95 9.10 6.58
C ASN A 164 -9.69 8.29 6.20
N PRO A 165 -8.92 7.77 7.17
CA PRO A 165 -7.71 6.98 6.88
C PRO A 165 -8.00 5.72 6.07
N GLY A 166 -9.14 5.06 6.29
CA GLY A 166 -9.43 3.75 5.71
C GLY A 166 -8.25 2.79 5.86
N CYS A 167 -7.85 2.17 4.75
CA CYS A 167 -6.73 1.25 4.70
C CYS A 167 -5.35 1.86 5.07
N LYS A 168 -5.20 3.20 5.11
CA LYS A 168 -3.96 3.86 5.55
C LYS A 168 -3.69 3.80 7.04
N ILE A 169 -4.64 3.32 7.84
CA ILE A 169 -4.39 3.07 9.27
C ILE A 169 -3.27 2.03 9.49
N LEU A 170 -2.98 1.19 8.50
CA LEU A 170 -1.86 0.24 8.53
C LEU A 170 -0.49 0.91 8.32
N THR A 171 -0.47 2.15 7.81
CA THR A 171 0.74 2.98 7.65
C THR A 171 0.45 4.41 8.13
N PRO A 172 0.29 4.63 9.45
CA PRO A 172 -0.14 5.91 10.01
C PRO A 172 0.76 7.10 9.62
N GLU A 173 2.05 6.85 9.36
CA GLU A 173 3.02 7.86 8.96
C GLU A 173 2.70 8.53 7.61
N LYS A 174 1.79 7.93 6.82
CA LYS A 174 1.36 8.44 5.51
C LYS A 174 0.02 9.19 5.55
N ILE A 175 -0.58 9.34 6.71
CA ILE A 175 -1.85 10.06 6.89
C ILE A 175 -1.57 11.57 6.87
N LEU A 176 -2.25 12.28 5.97
CA LEU A 176 -2.10 13.73 5.84
C LEU A 176 -2.93 14.42 6.92
N LYS A 177 -2.27 15.14 7.83
CA LYS A 177 -2.95 15.88 8.90
C LYS A 177 -3.71 17.08 8.33
N LYS A 178 -4.85 17.41 8.93
CA LYS A 178 -5.60 18.62 8.59
C LYS A 178 -4.71 19.84 8.83
N GLN A 179 -4.63 20.69 7.81
CA GLN A 179 -4.04 22.01 7.92
C GLN A 179 -5.17 23.02 8.15
N GLU A 180 -4.93 24.02 8.97
CA GLU A 180 -5.87 25.13 9.13
C GLU A 180 -5.93 25.93 7.83
N ILE A 181 -7.15 26.24 7.41
CA ILE A 181 -7.42 27.12 6.27
C ILE A 181 -8.21 28.28 6.86
N ASN A 182 -7.55 29.43 6.93
CA ASN A 182 -8.11 30.64 7.53
C ASN A 182 -8.38 31.71 6.46
N PHE A 183 -8.71 31.27 5.24
CA PHE A 183 -8.97 32.16 4.11
C PHE A 183 -10.42 32.06 3.66
N GLU A 184 -11.07 33.20 3.45
CA GLU A 184 -12.41 33.29 2.87
C GLU A 184 -12.36 33.69 1.39
N GLN A 185 -13.42 33.34 0.65
CA GLN A 185 -13.51 33.72 -0.76
C GLN A 185 -13.57 35.25 -0.90
N GLY A 186 -12.66 35.82 -1.70
CA GLY A 186 -12.55 37.26 -1.91
C GLY A 186 -11.67 37.98 -0.88
N GLU A 187 -11.10 37.24 0.09
CA GLU A 187 -10.14 37.78 1.02
C GLU A 187 -8.86 38.26 0.30
N LYS A 188 -8.38 39.45 0.67
CA LYS A 188 -7.11 39.98 0.18
C LYS A 188 -5.99 39.41 1.02
N ILE A 189 -5.15 38.58 0.40
CA ILE A 189 -3.95 38.04 1.03
C ILE A 189 -2.73 38.91 0.69
N SER A 190 -1.84 39.08 1.67
CA SER A 190 -0.57 39.78 1.45
C SER A 190 0.47 38.80 0.90
N LEU A 191 1.06 39.16 -0.24
CA LEU A 191 2.22 38.45 -0.76
C LEU A 191 3.39 38.65 0.20
N THR A 192 3.90 37.55 0.77
CA THR A 192 5.05 37.60 1.68
C THR A 192 6.35 37.43 0.91
N ASP A 193 6.45 36.37 0.10
CA ASP A 193 7.65 36.03 -0.65
C ASP A 193 7.28 35.48 -2.04
N ILE A 194 8.16 35.69 -3.03
CA ILE A 194 8.13 35.03 -4.33
C ILE A 194 9.44 34.29 -4.52
N TYR A 195 9.34 32.97 -4.75
CA TYR A 195 10.49 32.14 -5.12
C TYR A 195 10.41 31.79 -6.60
N TYR A 196 11.41 32.22 -7.36
CA TYR A 196 11.56 31.82 -8.76
C TYR A 196 12.34 30.52 -8.86
N ASN A 197 11.68 29.45 -9.33
CA ASN A 197 12.30 28.16 -9.59
C ASN A 197 12.23 27.84 -11.08
N GLN A 198 13.37 27.81 -11.75
CA GLN A 198 13.49 27.33 -13.12
C GLN A 198 13.75 25.82 -13.10
N ASN A 199 12.79 25.05 -13.59
CA ASN A 199 12.94 23.60 -13.77
C ASN A 199 13.31 23.31 -15.22
N PHE A 200 14.34 22.50 -15.44
CA PHE A 200 14.66 21.94 -16.75
C PHE A 200 13.90 20.63 -16.95
N THR A 201 13.56 20.32 -18.20
CA THR A 201 12.96 19.04 -18.55
C THR A 201 13.95 17.92 -18.26
N THR A 202 13.54 16.95 -17.45
CA THR A 202 14.33 15.74 -17.24
C THR A 202 14.00 14.73 -18.33
N HIS A 203 15.02 14.06 -18.89
CA HIS A 203 14.78 12.90 -19.75
C HIS A 203 13.98 11.83 -18.98
N PRO A 204 13.10 11.07 -19.66
CA PRO A 204 12.37 9.98 -19.02
C PRO A 204 13.33 9.02 -18.32
N THR A 205 13.02 8.60 -17.10
CA THR A 205 13.85 7.66 -16.34
C THR A 205 14.00 6.37 -17.15
N GLY A 206 15.23 6.10 -17.62
CA GLY A 206 15.51 4.90 -18.41
C GLY A 206 15.27 3.62 -17.61
N ILE A 207 14.74 2.58 -18.27
CA ILE A 207 14.67 1.23 -17.70
C ILE A 207 16.11 0.77 -17.48
N GLN A 208 16.55 0.66 -16.23
CA GLN A 208 17.79 -0.04 -15.89
C GLN A 208 17.58 -1.52 -16.24
N GLN A 209 18.01 -1.93 -17.43
CA GLN A 209 18.15 -3.32 -17.78
C GLN A 209 19.32 -3.88 -16.94
N HIS A 210 19.00 -4.61 -15.88
CA HIS A 210 19.96 -5.51 -15.25
C HIS A 210 20.16 -6.69 -16.20
N LEU A 211 21.25 -6.65 -16.97
CA LEU A 211 21.87 -7.83 -17.57
C LEU A 211 22.56 -8.67 -16.49
#